data_AF-A0A136JU20-F1
#
_entry.id   AF-A0A136JU20-F1
#
_cell.length_a   1.000
_cell.length_b   1.000
_cell.length_c   1.000
_cell.angle_alpha   90.00
_cell.angle_beta   90.00
_cell.angle_gamma   90.00
#
_symmetry.space_group_name_H-M   'P 1'
#
loop_
_entity.id
_entity.type
_entity.pdbx_description
1 polymer ?
#
loop_
_entity_poly.entity_id
_entity_poly.type
_entity_poly.pdbx_seq_one_letter_code
_entity_poly.pdbx_strand_id
1 'polypeptide(L)'
;MVTRRPWPAEAFRVLRPGGRLALSDIVVKGAVPSEIRRNLELWAGCVAGALEESEYRELLRQTGFMEVGVEPTRIYHADDVKAFLVGTELTSDLLIAQVEGKFMSAFIRAKKPMVAAGSHPAVVQP
;
A
#
# COMPACT_ATOMS: atom_id res chain seq x y z
N MET A 1 -15.58 -9.06 -4.66
CA MET A 1 -14.72 -7.88 -4.39
C MET A 1 -15.12 -7.35 -3.02
N VAL A 2 -14.32 -7.59 -1.98
CA VAL A 2 -14.58 -6.98 -0.66
C VAL A 2 -14.33 -5.48 -0.84
N THR A 3 -15.39 -4.67 -0.75
CA THR A 3 -15.30 -3.21 -0.73
C THR A 3 -14.54 -2.81 0.54
N ARG A 4 -13.23 -2.62 0.42
CA ARG A 4 -12.38 -2.18 1.53
C ARG A 4 -12.91 -0.83 2.00
N ARG A 5 -13.40 -0.73 3.24
CA ARG A 5 -13.54 0.58 3.90
C ARG A 5 -12.14 1.20 3.87
N PRO A 6 -11.96 2.43 3.39
CA PRO A 6 -10.63 3.02 3.31
C PRO A 6 -10.16 3.29 4.74
N TRP A 7 -9.30 2.43 5.27
CA TRP A 7 -8.63 2.59 6.56
C TRP A 7 -8.01 3.98 6.76
N PRO A 8 -7.56 4.73 5.70
CA PRO A 8 -7.07 6.08 5.89
C PRO A 8 -8.10 7.03 6.50
N ALA A 9 -9.40 6.85 6.21
CA ALA A 9 -10.45 7.73 6.73
C ALA A 9 -10.54 7.64 8.26
N GLU A 10 -10.44 6.43 8.82
CA GLU A 10 -10.44 6.24 10.26
C GLU A 10 -9.15 6.77 10.90
N ALA A 11 -7.99 6.53 10.26
CA ALA A 11 -6.72 7.11 10.70
C ALA A 11 -6.77 8.65 10.72
N PHE A 12 -7.36 9.26 9.68
CA PHE A 12 -7.54 10.71 9.59
C PHE A 12 -8.49 11.23 10.66
N ARG A 13 -9.59 10.53 10.94
CA ARG A 13 -10.58 10.90 11.97
C ARG A 13 -9.95 10.95 13.36
N VAL A 14 -9.12 9.96 13.73
CA VAL A 14 -8.54 9.87 15.07
C VAL A 14 -7.31 10.76 15.28
N LEU A 15 -6.58 11.11 14.22
CA LEU A 15 -5.43 12.01 14.33
C LEU A 15 -5.88 13.44 14.67
N ARG A 16 -5.17 14.07 15.61
CA ARG A 16 -5.28 15.52 15.87
C ARG A 16 -4.82 16.32 14.63
N PRO A 17 -5.31 17.55 14.41
CA PRO A 17 -4.74 18.44 13.39
C PRO A 17 -3.22 18.57 13.55
N GLY A 18 -2.48 18.50 12.44
CA GLY A 18 -1.01 18.41 12.46
C GLY A 18 -0.42 17.03 12.81
N GLY A 19 -1.26 16.06 13.16
CA GLY A 19 -0.85 14.70 13.51
C GLY A 19 -0.16 13.98 12.35
N ARG A 20 0.75 13.07 12.68
CA ARG A 20 1.52 12.28 11.71
C ARG A 20 1.01 10.84 11.67
N LEU A 21 0.88 10.30 10.47
CA LEU A 21 0.68 8.89 10.18
C LEU A 21 2.04 8.27 9.84
N ALA A 22 2.33 7.12 10.44
CA ALA A 22 3.48 6.29 10.13
C ALA A 22 3.04 4.82 10.13
N LEU A 23 3.26 4.12 9.03
CA LEU A 23 2.87 2.73 8.82
C LEU A 23 4.04 1.98 8.17
N SER A 24 4.33 0.76 8.62
CA SER A 24 5.18 -0.18 7.89
C SER A 24 4.30 -1.24 7.27
N ASP A 25 4.41 -1.46 5.96
CA ASP A 25 3.54 -2.41 5.25
C ASP A 25 4.27 -3.05 4.05
N ILE A 26 3.71 -4.15 3.53
CA ILE A 26 4.12 -4.73 2.26
C ILE A 26 3.41 -3.96 1.14
N VAL A 27 4.20 -3.40 0.24
CA VAL A 27 3.75 -2.62 -0.92
C VAL A 27 4.19 -3.32 -2.19
N VAL A 28 3.35 -3.24 -3.22
CA VAL A 28 3.68 -3.81 -4.52
C VAL A 28 3.86 -2.75 -5.61
N LYS A 29 4.76 -3.04 -6.55
CA LYS A 29 5.01 -2.23 -7.75
C LYS A 29 4.54 -2.99 -8.99
N GLY A 30 3.57 -2.41 -9.69
CA GLY A 30 3.01 -2.98 -10.91
C GLY A 30 2.14 -4.21 -10.65
N ALA A 31 1.75 -4.86 -11.76
CA ALA A 31 0.79 -5.95 -11.71
C ALA A 31 1.36 -7.22 -11.03
N VAL A 32 0.54 -7.82 -10.17
CA VAL A 32 0.79 -9.11 -9.53
C VAL A 32 -0.08 -10.18 -10.20
N PRO A 33 0.48 -11.36 -10.53
CA PRO A 33 -0.29 -12.47 -11.07
C PRO A 33 -1.53 -12.82 -10.22
N SER A 34 -2.61 -13.20 -10.89
CA SER A 34 -3.90 -13.47 -10.24
C SER A 34 -3.86 -14.66 -9.29
N GLU A 35 -2.98 -15.61 -9.60
CA GLU A 35 -2.67 -16.83 -8.88
C GLU A 35 -2.13 -16.49 -7.50
N ILE A 36 -1.25 -15.50 -7.42
CA ILE A 36 -0.69 -14.98 -6.16
C ILE A 36 -1.76 -14.20 -5.39
N ARG A 37 -2.55 -13.35 -6.06
CA ARG A 37 -3.63 -12.57 -5.44
C ARG A 37 -4.71 -13.45 -4.78
N ARG A 38 -4.90 -14.69 -5.26
CA ARG A 38 -5.93 -15.63 -4.78
C ARG A 38 -5.41 -16.68 -3.80
N ASN A 39 -4.09 -16.77 -3.59
CA ASN A 39 -3.51 -17.74 -2.69
C ASN A 39 -3.72 -17.34 -1.22
N LEU A 40 -4.29 -18.25 -0.42
CA LEU A 40 -4.65 -17.99 0.97
C LEU A 40 -3.42 -17.86 1.90
N GLU A 41 -2.37 -18.66 1.68
CA GLU A 41 -1.16 -18.61 2.47
C GLU A 41 -0.42 -17.28 2.25
N LEU A 42 -0.32 -16.85 1.00
CA LEU A 42 0.25 -15.54 0.65
C LEU A 42 -0.62 -14.37 1.11
N TRP A 43 -1.93 -14.56 1.23
CA TRP A 43 -2.82 -13.58 1.85
C TRP A 43 -2.56 -13.48 3.36
N ALA A 44 -2.46 -14.61 4.07
CA ALA A 44 -2.11 -14.65 5.48
C ALA A 44 -0.72 -14.05 5.75
N GLY A 45 0.21 -14.19 4.80
CA GLY A 45 1.54 -13.56 4.82
C GLY A 45 1.60 -12.08 4.40
N CYS A 46 0.45 -11.40 4.25
CA CYS A 46 0.36 -9.99 3.82
C CYS A 46 0.82 -9.68 2.38
N VAL A 47 1.14 -10.69 1.56
CA VAL A 47 1.65 -10.52 0.19
C VAL A 47 0.51 -10.35 -0.81
N ALA A 48 -0.45 -11.28 -0.86
CA ALA A 48 -1.55 -11.25 -1.83
C ALA A 48 -2.45 -10.00 -1.67
N GLY A 49 -2.57 -9.54 -0.42
CA GLY A 49 -3.37 -8.38 -0.03
C GLY A 49 -2.68 -7.03 -0.20
N ALA A 50 -1.39 -7.00 -0.55
CA ALA A 50 -0.57 -5.79 -0.66
C ALA A 50 -1.16 -4.80 -1.68
N LEU A 51 -1.24 -3.53 -1.29
CA LEU A 51 -1.68 -2.45 -2.17
C LEU A 51 -0.52 -1.95 -3.02
N GLU A 52 -0.84 -1.37 -4.17
CA GLU A 52 0.15 -0.71 -4.99
C GLU A 52 0.65 0.58 -4.32
N GLU A 53 1.90 0.97 -4.59
CA GLU A 53 2.45 2.23 -4.10
C GLU A 53 1.56 3.43 -4.52
N SER A 54 1.11 3.42 -5.78
CA SER A 54 0.20 4.42 -6.34
C SER A 54 -1.12 4.48 -5.57
N GLU A 55 -1.65 3.32 -5.18
CA GLU A 55 -2.90 3.19 -4.44
C GLU A 55 -2.78 3.75 -3.01
N TYR A 56 -1.68 3.49 -2.29
CA TYR A 56 -1.43 4.16 -1.00
C TYR A 56 -1.42 5.68 -1.14
N ARG A 57 -0.68 6.18 -2.15
CA ARG A 57 -0.55 7.62 -2.40
C ARG A 57 -1.90 8.26 -2.69
N GLU A 58 -2.71 7.60 -3.51
CA GLU A 58 -4.02 8.09 -3.92
C GLU A 58 -5.00 8.06 -2.75
N LEU A 59 -5.15 6.93 -2.06
CA LEU A 59 -6.08 6.80 -0.94
C LEU A 59 -5.78 7.80 0.19
N LEU A 60 -4.50 8.00 0.53
CA LEU A 60 -4.09 8.97 1.55
C LEU A 60 -4.39 10.41 1.11
N ARG A 61 -4.11 10.77 -0.14
CA ARG A 61 -4.41 12.12 -0.68
C ARG A 61 -5.90 12.39 -0.76
N GLN A 62 -6.68 11.45 -1.29
CA GLN A 62 -8.15 11.57 -1.36
C GLN A 62 -8.79 11.73 0.03
N THR A 63 -8.19 11.11 1.05
CA THR A 63 -8.64 11.27 2.44
C THR A 63 -8.31 12.66 3.03
N GLY A 64 -7.39 13.40 2.42
CA GLY A 64 -6.98 14.74 2.86
C GLY A 64 -5.65 14.77 3.63
N PHE A 65 -4.87 13.68 3.63
CA PHE A 65 -3.50 13.74 4.12
C PHE A 65 -2.60 14.52 3.16
N MET A 66 -1.63 15.25 3.72
CA MET A 66 -0.55 15.92 3.00
C MET A 66 0.80 15.25 3.29
N GLU A 67 1.86 15.66 2.57
CA GLU A 67 3.23 15.14 2.74
C GLU A 67 3.29 13.60 2.62
N VAL A 68 2.51 13.00 1.70
CA VAL A 68 2.43 11.55 1.53
C VAL A 68 3.71 10.99 0.92
N GLY A 69 4.41 10.15 1.68
CA GLY A 69 5.63 9.45 1.28
C GLY A 69 5.46 7.94 1.41
N VAL A 70 6.02 7.20 0.44
CA VAL A 70 6.23 5.76 0.51
C VAL A 70 7.70 5.54 0.24
N GLU A 71 8.42 5.01 1.22
CA GLU A 71 9.85 4.78 1.16
C GLU A 71 10.15 3.29 1.30
N PRO A 72 10.78 2.64 0.30
CA PRO A 72 11.18 1.25 0.42
C PRO A 72 12.19 1.07 1.55
N THR A 73 11.95 0.10 2.44
CA THR A 73 12.89 -0.30 3.50
C THR A 73 13.59 -1.62 3.19
N ARG A 74 12.93 -2.51 2.43
CA ARG A 74 13.51 -3.74 1.87
C ARG A 74 12.80 -4.10 0.57
N ILE A 75 13.55 -4.43 -0.48
CA ILE A 75 13.02 -5.00 -1.72
C ILE A 75 13.13 -6.53 -1.61
N TYR A 76 12.06 -7.24 -1.94
CA TYR A 76 12.06 -8.70 -1.98
C TYR A 76 12.34 -9.18 -3.40
N HIS A 77 13.27 -10.11 -3.50
CA HIS A 77 13.64 -10.77 -4.75
C HIS A 77 12.87 -12.08 -4.92
N ALA A 78 12.94 -12.66 -6.11
CA ALA A 78 12.36 -13.95 -6.47
C ALA A 78 12.63 -15.03 -5.41
N ASP A 79 13.85 -15.10 -4.89
CA ASP A 79 14.23 -16.11 -3.90
C ASP A 79 13.62 -15.86 -2.52
N ASP A 80 13.42 -14.60 -2.13
CA ASP A 80 12.65 -14.27 -0.93
C ASP A 80 11.18 -14.72 -1.11
N VAL A 81 10.60 -14.48 -2.28
CA VAL A 81 9.22 -14.90 -2.58
C VAL A 81 9.10 -16.41 -2.63
N LYS A 82 10.06 -17.14 -3.22
CA LYS A 82 10.12 -18.60 -3.19
C LYS A 82 10.05 -19.14 -1.78
N ALA A 83 10.74 -18.53 -0.82
CA ALA A 83 10.69 -18.95 0.59
C ALA A 83 9.28 -18.86 1.18
N PHE A 84 8.46 -17.88 0.75
CA PHE A 84 7.04 -17.78 1.12
C PHE A 84 6.12 -18.72 0.34
N LEU A 85 6.60 -19.28 -0.77
CA LEU A 85 5.86 -20.21 -1.63
C LEU A 85 6.17 -21.69 -1.32
N VAL A 86 7.15 -21.98 -0.47
CA VAL A 86 7.49 -23.36 -0.08
C VAL A 86 6.27 -24.02 0.56
N GLY A 87 5.75 -25.07 -0.07
CA GLY A 87 4.52 -25.77 0.35
C GLY A 87 3.28 -25.41 -0.46
N THR A 88 3.34 -24.36 -1.30
CA THR A 88 2.28 -24.01 -2.26
C THR A 88 2.50 -24.67 -3.62
N GLU A 89 1.47 -24.72 -4.44
CA GLU A 89 1.55 -25.16 -5.85
C GLU A 89 2.18 -24.09 -6.79
N LEU A 90 2.58 -22.93 -6.26
CA LEU A 90 2.95 -21.75 -7.04
C LEU A 90 4.47 -21.60 -7.28
N THR A 91 5.19 -22.70 -7.48
CA THR A 91 6.66 -22.71 -7.62
C THR A 91 7.16 -22.65 -9.07
N SER A 92 6.34 -22.25 -10.04
CA SER A 92 6.75 -22.16 -11.44
C SER A 92 7.74 -21.01 -11.66
N ASP A 93 8.84 -21.28 -12.37
CA ASP A 93 9.88 -20.29 -12.71
C ASP A 93 9.31 -19.05 -13.43
N LEU A 94 8.24 -19.22 -14.20
CA LEU A 94 7.55 -18.11 -14.88
C LEU A 94 6.85 -17.17 -13.89
N LEU A 95 6.22 -17.72 -12.84
CA LEU A 95 5.57 -16.91 -11.80
C LEU A 95 6.60 -16.18 -10.95
N ILE A 96 7.69 -16.87 -10.63
CA ILE A 96 8.83 -16.31 -9.88
C ILE A 96 9.44 -15.12 -10.63
N ALA A 97 9.71 -15.26 -11.93
CA ALA A 97 10.22 -14.16 -12.74
C ALA A 97 9.26 -12.97 -12.80
N GLN A 98 7.95 -13.23 -12.76
CA GLN A 98 6.93 -12.18 -12.76
C GLN A 98 6.83 -11.39 -11.45
N VAL A 99 7.42 -11.85 -10.35
CA VAL A 99 7.37 -11.16 -9.05
C VAL A 99 8.69 -10.52 -8.62
N GLU A 100 9.75 -10.74 -9.39
CA GLU A 100 11.09 -10.19 -9.14
C GLU A 100 11.04 -8.68 -8.85
N GLY A 101 11.49 -8.30 -7.65
CA GLY A 101 11.60 -6.90 -7.22
C GLY A 101 10.28 -6.14 -7.10
N LYS A 102 9.13 -6.81 -7.28
CA LYS A 102 7.81 -6.14 -7.23
C LYS A 102 7.33 -5.88 -5.82
N PHE A 103 7.68 -6.76 -4.89
CA PHE A 103 7.28 -6.62 -3.49
C PHE A 103 8.36 -5.89 -2.70
N MET A 104 7.93 -5.01 -1.81
CA MET A 104 8.82 -4.32 -0.89
C MET A 104 8.16 -4.13 0.47
N SER A 105 8.93 -4.24 1.54
CA SER A 105 8.57 -3.56 2.77
C SER A 105 8.77 -2.06 2.55
N ALA A 106 7.82 -1.25 2.96
CA ALA A 106 7.92 0.20 2.86
C ALA A 106 7.45 0.88 4.12
N PHE A 107 8.04 2.05 4.38
CA PHE A 107 7.59 2.99 5.38
C PHE A 107 6.70 4.05 4.72
N ILE A 108 5.42 4.02 5.07
CA ILE A 108 4.40 4.94 4.58
C ILE A 108 4.21 6.05 5.61
N ARG A 109 4.35 7.29 5.17
CA ARG A 109 4.22 8.48 6.00
C ARG A 109 3.22 9.45 5.39
N ALA A 110 2.47 10.12 6.25
CA ALA A 110 1.60 11.22 5.86
C ALA A 110 1.32 12.14 7.04
N LYS A 111 0.79 13.33 6.77
CA LYS A 111 0.47 14.32 7.81
C LYS A 111 -0.94 14.83 7.64
N LYS A 112 -1.69 14.94 8.75
CA LYS A 112 -2.98 15.60 8.77
C LYS A 112 -2.76 17.13 8.77
N PRO A 113 -3.48 17.91 7.95
CA PRO A 113 -3.36 19.37 7.96
C PRO A 113 -3.61 19.99 9.34
N MET A 114 -2.99 21.15 9.61
CA MET A 114 -3.16 21.91 10.86
C MET A 114 -4.56 22.54 10.98
N VAL A 115 -5.18 22.86 9.85
CA VAL A 115 -6.55 23.39 9.78
C VAL A 115 -7.41 22.26 9.22
N ALA A 116 -8.42 21.80 9.98
CA ALA A 116 -9.40 20.87 9.44
C ALA A 116 -10.07 21.54 8.24
N ALA A 117 -10.13 20.85 7.09
CA ALA A 117 -10.64 21.42 5.84
C ALA A 117 -12.01 22.07 6.05
N GLY A 118 -12.00 23.39 6.12
CA GLY A 118 -13.10 24.25 6.50
C GLY A 118 -12.87 25.66 5.97
N SER A 119 -12.40 25.75 4.72
CA SER A 119 -12.52 26.90 3.81
C SER A 119 -11.84 26.53 2.49
N HIS A 120 -12.64 26.12 1.51
CA HIS A 120 -12.20 26.11 0.12
C HIS A 120 -12.11 27.58 -0.30
N PRO A 121 -10.93 28.16 -0.63
CA PRO A 121 -10.94 29.44 -1.29
C PRO A 121 -11.56 29.21 -2.67
N ALA A 122 -12.65 29.93 -2.96
CA ALA A 122 -13.29 29.90 -4.26
C ALA A 122 -12.21 30.14 -5.33
N VAL A 123 -12.03 29.14 -6.20
CA VAL A 123 -11.23 29.28 -7.41
C VAL A 123 -11.93 30.34 -8.27
N VAL A 124 -11.38 31.55 -8.27
CA VAL A 124 -11.70 32.57 -9.27
C VAL A 124 -10.87 32.21 -10.50
N GLN A 125 -11.52 31.67 -11.53
CA GLN A 125 -10.94 31.57 -12.86
C GLN A 125 -11.26 32.84 -13.67
N PRO A 126 -10.32 33.29 -14.53
CA PRO A 126 -10.47 34.50 -15.33
C PRO A 126 -11.54 34.39 -16.42
#